data_AF-A0A0A2KVK2-F1
#
_entry.id   AF-A0A0A2KVK2-F1
#
_cell.length_a   1.000
_cell.length_b   1.000
_cell.length_c   1.000
_cell.angle_alpha   90.00
_cell.angle_beta   90.00
_cell.angle_gamma   90.00
#
_symmetry.space_group_name_H-M   'P 1'
#
loop_
_entity.id
_entity.type
_entity.pdbx_description
1 polymer ?
#
loop_
_entity_poly.entity_id
_entity_poly.type
_entity_poly.pdbx_seq_one_letter_code
_entity_poly.pdbx_strand_id
1 'polypeptide(L)'
;MVSTRHHPREFPSPEAGKEPAKLPPATTSANSRKWTHTPTAALTIWLLVSVPLVIWDTGYVLLRPHSMPGGRLHSPIWTPYALYGKVDYIYGWPAFNAHNGFTAAQTTLNILETIGYIYYLWIVYHYGSTVGTGGSQKISKGFTWLLKGNKVVAGRIGATALLVAYTASVMTLSKTILYWLNETFSGFENIGHNEPLTLFLYWILPNGMWLVFPSYNIYILGAEILNSLELATPRQKVGRPKST
;
A
#
# COMPACT_ATOMS: atom_id res chain seq x y z
N MET A 1 -94.37 41.28 9.82
CA MET A 1 -93.32 40.36 10.32
C MET A 1 -92.15 41.25 10.75
N VAL A 2 -91.83 41.31 12.05
CA VAL A 2 -90.63 40.66 12.67
C VAL A 2 -89.34 41.31 12.11
N SER A 3 -88.36 41.82 12.86
CA SER A 3 -88.04 41.86 14.28
C SER A 3 -86.84 42.81 14.46
N THR A 4 -86.61 43.14 15.72
CA THR A 4 -85.63 44.00 16.36
C THR A 4 -84.15 43.67 16.13
N ARG A 5 -83.33 44.72 16.27
CA ARG A 5 -82.04 44.85 17.01
C ARG A 5 -81.06 43.66 16.95
N HIS A 6 -79.80 43.94 16.63
CA HIS A 6 -78.70 44.02 17.61
C HIS A 6 -77.35 44.06 16.87
N HIS A 7 -76.47 44.96 17.29
CA HIS A 7 -75.03 44.87 17.06
C HIS A 7 -74.44 43.79 17.98
N PRO A 8 -73.73 42.79 17.45
CA PRO A 8 -72.77 42.02 18.23
C PRO A 8 -71.45 42.80 18.28
N ARG A 9 -71.04 43.15 19.51
CA ARG A 9 -69.63 43.26 19.87
C ARG A 9 -69.05 41.83 19.86
N GLU A 10 -67.75 41.73 19.60
CA GLU A 10 -66.92 40.52 19.56
C GLU A 10 -66.61 40.04 18.13
N PHE A 11 -65.49 40.53 17.61
CA PHE A 11 -64.72 39.79 16.62
C PHE A 11 -63.96 38.69 17.37
N PRO A 12 -64.04 37.41 16.95
CA PRO A 12 -63.18 36.38 17.51
C PRO A 12 -61.72 36.73 17.19
N SER A 13 -60.87 36.73 18.21
CA SER A 13 -59.42 36.77 18.01
C SER A 13 -59.02 35.62 17.09
N PRO A 14 -58.25 35.84 16.01
CA PRO A 14 -57.65 34.72 15.29
C PRO A 14 -56.76 33.96 16.27
N GLU A 15 -57.03 32.65 16.38
CA GLU A 15 -56.28 31.71 17.18
C GLU A 15 -54.78 31.94 16.99
N ALA A 16 -54.05 31.96 18.10
CA ALA A 16 -52.59 31.99 18.10
C ALA A 16 -52.08 30.96 17.09
N GLY A 17 -51.47 31.45 16.00
CA GLY A 17 -50.88 30.60 14.98
C GLY A 17 -49.98 29.59 15.66
N LYS A 18 -50.28 28.30 15.51
CA LYS A 18 -49.34 27.24 15.84
C LYS A 18 -48.06 27.56 15.07
N GLU A 19 -47.03 27.95 15.81
CA GLU A 19 -45.66 27.97 15.33
C GLU A 19 -45.44 26.67 14.56
N PRO A 20 -44.99 26.69 13.29
CA PRO A 20 -44.61 25.46 12.63
C PRO A 20 -43.53 24.84 13.52
N ALA A 21 -43.84 23.66 14.07
CA ALA A 21 -42.92 22.93 14.92
C ALA A 21 -41.57 22.93 14.20
N LYS A 22 -40.56 23.57 14.80
CA LYS A 22 -39.18 23.47 14.33
C LYS A 22 -38.92 21.98 14.19
N LEU A 23 -38.84 21.52 12.94
CA LEU A 23 -38.33 20.20 12.64
C LEU A 23 -37.04 20.08 13.46
N PRO A 24 -36.87 19.03 14.29
CA PRO A 24 -35.60 18.82 14.94
C PRO A 24 -34.54 18.90 13.84
N PRO A 25 -33.47 19.69 14.02
CA PRO A 25 -32.43 19.77 13.00
C PRO A 25 -32.10 18.34 12.67
N ALA A 26 -32.19 17.97 11.38
CA ALA A 26 -31.82 16.66 10.93
C ALA A 26 -30.44 16.40 11.51
N THR A 27 -30.40 15.60 12.56
CA THR A 27 -29.19 15.00 13.05
C THR A 27 -28.88 13.94 12.01
N THR A 28 -28.48 14.40 10.81
CA THR A 28 -27.36 13.77 10.14
C THR A 28 -26.26 13.82 11.18
N SER A 29 -26.24 12.77 12.02
CA SER A 29 -25.04 12.36 12.68
C SER A 29 -24.00 12.41 11.58
N ALA A 30 -23.15 13.43 11.64
CA ALA A 30 -21.83 13.35 11.09
C ALA A 30 -21.14 12.25 11.92
N ASN A 31 -21.62 11.02 11.79
CA ASN A 31 -20.89 9.81 12.10
C ASN A 31 -19.67 9.98 11.25
N SER A 32 -18.59 10.42 11.90
CA SER A 32 -17.28 10.57 11.35
C SER A 32 -17.00 9.27 10.61
N ARG A 33 -17.16 9.27 9.28
CA ARG A 33 -16.78 8.13 8.46
C ARG A 33 -15.28 8.07 8.60
N LYS A 34 -14.84 7.29 9.58
CA LYS A 34 -13.44 7.05 9.86
C LYS A 34 -12.91 6.42 8.60
N TRP A 35 -12.04 7.16 7.91
CA TRP A 35 -11.41 6.73 6.66
C TRP A 35 -10.91 5.28 6.77
N THR A 36 -10.97 4.50 5.69
CA THR A 36 -10.59 3.08 5.72
C THR A 36 -9.68 2.71 4.57
N HIS A 37 -8.57 2.05 4.88
CA HIS A 37 -7.73 1.39 3.89
C HIS A 37 -8.32 0.03 3.50
N THR A 38 -8.30 -0.33 2.22
CA THR A 38 -8.78 -1.64 1.74
C THR A 38 -7.65 -2.42 1.05
N PRO A 39 -6.89 -3.26 1.78
CA PRO A 39 -5.84 -4.09 1.20
C PRO A 39 -6.36 -5.01 0.10
N THR A 40 -5.85 -4.86 -1.12
CA THR A 40 -6.20 -5.75 -2.22
C THR A 40 -5.59 -7.15 -2.02
N ALA A 41 -6.29 -8.17 -2.52
CA ALA A 41 -5.77 -9.54 -2.50
C ALA A 41 -4.47 -9.65 -3.30
N ALA A 42 -4.40 -8.99 -4.46
CA ALA A 42 -3.22 -8.96 -5.33
C ALA A 42 -1.99 -8.38 -4.60
N LEU A 43 -2.12 -7.23 -3.93
CA LEU A 43 -1.03 -6.67 -3.12
C LEU A 43 -0.62 -7.64 -2.01
N THR A 44 -1.59 -8.22 -1.30
CA THR A 44 -1.28 -9.13 -0.19
C THR A 44 -0.54 -10.38 -0.67
N ILE A 45 -0.99 -11.00 -1.77
CA ILE A 45 -0.33 -12.15 -2.39
C ILE A 45 1.09 -11.79 -2.83
N TRP A 46 1.24 -10.65 -3.52
CA TRP A 46 2.54 -10.17 -3.95
C TRP A 46 3.51 -10.04 -2.77
N LEU A 47 3.09 -9.39 -1.68
CA LEU A 47 3.95 -9.21 -0.50
C LEU A 47 4.29 -10.52 0.20
N LEU A 48 3.36 -11.47 0.27
CA LEU A 48 3.62 -12.78 0.86
C LEU A 48 4.64 -13.60 0.06
N VAL A 49 4.76 -13.36 -1.25
CA VAL A 49 5.75 -14.00 -2.11
C VAL A 49 7.05 -13.21 -2.15
N SER A 50 6.98 -11.89 -2.31
CA SER A 50 8.15 -11.04 -2.52
C SER A 50 8.97 -10.86 -1.24
N VAL A 51 8.35 -10.73 -0.07
CA VAL A 51 9.07 -10.53 1.20
C VAL A 51 10.03 -11.69 1.50
N PRO A 52 9.62 -12.97 1.47
CA PRO A 52 10.56 -14.08 1.65
C PRO A 52 11.67 -14.12 0.59
N LEU A 53 11.35 -13.86 -0.67
CA LEU A 53 12.34 -13.85 -1.76
C LEU A 53 13.38 -12.75 -1.57
N VAL A 54 12.95 -11.54 -1.22
CA VAL A 54 13.84 -10.40 -0.99
C VAL A 54 14.68 -10.60 0.28
N ILE A 55 14.15 -11.22 1.33
CA ILE A 55 14.95 -11.61 2.51
C ILE A 55 16.03 -12.62 2.11
N TRP A 56 15.66 -13.63 1.32
CA TRP A 56 16.60 -14.64 0.84
C TRP A 56 17.72 -14.03 -0.04
N ASP A 57 17.36 -13.12 -0.93
CA ASP A 57 18.27 -12.35 -1.77
C ASP A 57 19.20 -11.44 -0.95
N THR A 58 18.63 -10.72 0.01
CA THR A 58 19.38 -9.86 0.94
C THR A 58 20.41 -10.68 1.71
N GLY A 59 20.01 -11.85 2.21
CA GLY A 59 20.91 -12.79 2.86
C GLY A 59 22.04 -13.25 1.94
N TYR A 60 21.73 -13.56 0.67
CA TYR A 60 22.75 -13.91 -0.32
C TYR A 60 23.78 -12.80 -0.48
N VAL A 61 23.34 -11.56 -0.71
CA VAL A 61 24.24 -10.44 -1.03
C VAL A 61 25.09 -10.01 0.17
N LEU A 62 24.48 -9.89 1.35
CA LEU A 62 25.19 -9.38 2.54
C LEU A 62 26.15 -10.40 3.16
N LEU A 63 25.94 -11.69 2.92
CA LEU A 63 26.80 -12.76 3.43
C LEU A 63 27.88 -13.19 2.43
N ARG A 64 28.06 -12.46 1.31
CA ARG A 64 29.17 -12.74 0.38
C ARG A 64 30.51 -12.50 1.09
N PRO A 65 31.52 -13.36 0.89
CA PRO A 65 31.56 -14.48 -0.07
C PRO A 65 31.06 -15.82 0.52
N HIS A 66 30.66 -15.89 1.80
CA HIS A 66 30.27 -17.15 2.45
C HIS A 66 29.00 -17.78 1.85
N SER A 67 28.11 -16.96 1.31
CA SER A 67 26.89 -17.37 0.58
C SER A 67 27.14 -17.72 -0.90
N MET A 68 28.29 -17.33 -1.49
CA MET A 68 28.64 -17.55 -2.89
C MET A 68 29.13 -18.98 -3.15
N PRO A 69 29.10 -19.49 -4.41
CA PRO A 69 29.61 -20.81 -4.73
C PRO A 69 31.02 -21.06 -4.20
N GLY A 70 31.20 -22.14 -3.43
CA GLY A 70 32.44 -22.47 -2.71
C GLY A 70 32.50 -21.95 -1.26
N GLY A 71 31.56 -21.09 -0.86
CA GLY A 71 31.41 -20.58 0.51
C GLY A 71 30.70 -21.56 1.45
N ARG A 72 30.97 -21.42 2.76
CA ARG A 72 30.48 -22.34 3.81
C ARG A 72 28.96 -22.33 3.98
N LEU A 73 28.30 -21.23 3.63
CA LEU A 73 26.85 -21.06 3.81
C LEU A 73 26.07 -21.26 2.51
N HIS A 74 26.77 -21.41 1.38
CA HIS A 74 26.17 -21.47 0.05
C HIS A 74 25.16 -22.61 -0.10
N SER A 75 25.54 -23.82 0.34
CA SER A 75 24.67 -24.99 0.27
C SER A 75 24.02 -25.26 1.64
N PRO A 76 22.73 -25.61 1.70
CA PRO A 76 21.79 -25.74 0.58
C PRO A 76 21.02 -24.45 0.24
N ILE A 77 21.18 -23.40 1.05
CA ILE A 77 20.26 -22.24 1.09
C ILE A 77 20.35 -21.40 -0.18
N TRP A 78 21.55 -21.15 -0.70
CA TRP A 78 21.80 -20.27 -1.84
C TRP A 78 22.33 -21.01 -3.07
N THR A 79 22.21 -22.34 -3.12
CA THR A 79 22.62 -23.16 -4.28
C THR A 79 22.12 -22.63 -5.63
N PRO A 80 20.88 -22.13 -5.77
CA PRO A 80 20.42 -21.56 -7.06
C PRO A 80 21.25 -20.36 -7.55
N TYR A 81 21.88 -19.61 -6.65
CA TYR A 81 22.74 -18.48 -7.01
C TYR A 81 24.02 -18.90 -7.73
N ALA A 82 24.41 -20.19 -7.70
CA ALA A 82 25.50 -20.69 -8.53
C ALA A 82 25.19 -20.61 -10.03
N LEU A 83 23.93 -20.82 -10.41
CA LEU A 83 23.48 -20.60 -11.78
C LEU A 83 23.19 -19.12 -12.01
N TYR A 84 22.46 -18.48 -11.10
CA TYR A 84 22.07 -17.09 -11.29
C TYR A 84 23.28 -16.14 -11.42
N GLY A 85 24.32 -16.31 -10.60
CA GLY A 85 25.55 -15.51 -10.71
C GLY A 85 26.40 -15.78 -11.96
N LYS A 86 26.10 -16.82 -12.74
CA LYS A 86 26.68 -17.04 -14.07
C LYS A 86 25.86 -16.37 -15.18
N VAL A 87 24.55 -16.25 -14.98
CA VAL A 87 23.68 -15.50 -15.88
C VAL A 87 23.91 -14.02 -15.68
N ASP A 88 23.91 -13.57 -14.44
CA ASP A 88 24.00 -12.18 -14.06
C ASP A 88 25.26 -11.95 -13.23
N TYR A 89 26.29 -11.41 -13.87
CA TYR A 89 27.59 -11.21 -13.23
C TYR A 89 27.55 -10.23 -12.06
N ILE A 90 26.53 -9.36 -11.94
CA ILE A 90 26.37 -8.50 -10.77
C ILE A 90 26.08 -9.30 -9.48
N TYR A 91 25.61 -10.53 -9.64
CA TYR A 91 25.41 -11.51 -8.57
C TYR A 91 26.54 -12.52 -8.40
N GLY A 92 27.52 -12.52 -9.31
CA GLY A 92 28.58 -13.51 -9.41
C GLY A 92 29.95 -13.04 -8.89
N TRP A 93 30.93 -13.93 -9.07
CA TRP A 93 32.34 -13.65 -8.79
C TRP A 93 32.93 -12.46 -9.57
N PRO A 94 32.56 -12.19 -10.86
CA PRO A 94 33.11 -11.05 -11.57
C PRO A 94 32.87 -9.71 -10.85
N ALA A 95 31.62 -9.40 -10.49
CA ALA A 95 31.31 -8.16 -9.78
C ALA A 95 31.89 -8.12 -8.35
N PHE A 96 31.91 -9.26 -7.65
CA PHE A 96 32.52 -9.33 -6.33
C PHE A 96 34.02 -9.03 -6.36
N ASN A 97 34.76 -9.65 -7.29
CA ASN A 97 36.20 -9.45 -7.46
C ASN A 97 36.54 -8.06 -7.99
N ALA A 98 35.65 -7.45 -8.80
CA ALA A 98 35.77 -6.08 -9.27
C ALA A 98 35.43 -5.03 -8.18
N HIS A 99 35.06 -5.46 -6.96
CA HIS A 99 34.57 -4.58 -5.90
C HIS A 99 33.41 -3.67 -6.34
N ASN A 100 32.54 -4.18 -7.20
CA ASN A 100 31.37 -3.43 -7.66
C ASN A 100 30.33 -3.34 -6.53
N GLY A 101 30.15 -2.14 -6.00
CA GLY A 101 29.25 -1.86 -4.88
C GLY A 101 27.76 -1.79 -5.23
N PHE A 102 27.39 -1.85 -6.52
CA PHE A 102 26.01 -1.60 -6.98
C PHE A 102 25.00 -2.55 -6.32
N THR A 103 25.21 -3.87 -6.42
CA THR A 103 24.28 -4.87 -5.85
C THR A 103 24.13 -4.71 -4.35
N ALA A 104 25.24 -4.52 -3.63
CA ALA A 104 25.19 -4.33 -2.18
C ALA A 104 24.44 -3.05 -1.80
N ALA A 105 24.66 -1.95 -2.53
CA ALA A 105 23.93 -0.70 -2.32
C ALA A 105 22.42 -0.89 -2.57
N GLN A 106 22.03 -1.55 -3.66
CA GLN A 106 20.62 -1.89 -3.91
C GLN A 106 20.02 -2.76 -2.81
N THR A 107 20.78 -3.73 -2.30
CA THR A 107 20.34 -4.58 -1.19
C THR A 107 20.06 -3.78 0.09
N THR A 108 20.73 -2.66 0.33
CA THR A 108 20.35 -1.81 1.49
C THR A 108 18.93 -1.26 1.38
N LEU A 109 18.47 -0.93 0.17
CA LEU A 109 17.08 -0.54 -0.07
C LEU A 109 16.12 -1.72 0.08
N ASN A 110 16.55 -2.94 -0.29
CA ASN A 110 15.77 -4.16 -0.05
C ASN A 110 15.42 -4.32 1.44
N ILE A 111 16.34 -3.99 2.36
CA ILE A 111 16.10 -4.05 3.80
C ILE A 111 14.97 -3.08 4.21
N LEU A 112 15.07 -1.82 3.80
CA LEU A 112 14.11 -0.77 4.16
C LEU A 112 12.72 -1.08 3.60
N GLU A 113 12.66 -1.50 2.35
CA GLU A 113 11.44 -1.96 1.69
C GLU A 113 10.81 -3.13 2.43
N THR A 114 11.61 -4.15 2.75
CA THR A 114 11.16 -5.37 3.43
C THR A 114 10.57 -5.04 4.80
N ILE A 115 11.22 -4.16 5.57
CA ILE A 115 10.68 -3.67 6.85
C ILE A 115 9.33 -2.99 6.64
N GLY A 116 9.21 -2.12 5.63
CA GLY A 116 7.95 -1.44 5.29
C GLY A 116 6.83 -2.41 4.92
N TYR A 117 7.12 -3.42 4.11
CA TYR A 117 6.13 -4.44 3.72
C TYR A 117 5.75 -5.38 4.86
N ILE A 118 6.71 -5.79 5.70
CA ILE A 118 6.41 -6.57 6.91
C ILE A 118 5.53 -5.74 7.85
N TYR A 119 5.85 -4.45 8.06
CA TYR A 119 5.02 -3.55 8.84
C TYR A 119 3.60 -3.46 8.27
N TYR A 120 3.47 -3.27 6.95
CA TYR A 120 2.16 -3.24 6.30
C TYR A 120 1.36 -4.53 6.53
N LEU A 121 1.96 -5.70 6.27
CA LEU A 121 1.33 -7.00 6.50
C LEU A 121 0.94 -7.21 7.96
N TRP A 122 1.79 -6.78 8.89
CA TRP A 122 1.53 -6.81 10.32
C TRP A 122 0.31 -5.95 10.68
N ILE A 123 0.22 -4.73 10.15
CA ILE A 123 -0.94 -3.85 10.36
C ILE A 123 -2.22 -4.49 9.82
N VAL A 124 -2.18 -5.01 8.59
CA VAL A 124 -3.33 -5.68 7.98
C VAL A 124 -3.78 -6.89 8.80
N TYR A 125 -2.84 -7.69 9.30
CA TYR A 125 -3.14 -8.86 10.12
C TYR A 125 -3.75 -8.52 11.49
N HIS A 126 -3.16 -7.56 12.20
CA HIS A 126 -3.58 -7.22 13.57
C HIS A 126 -4.82 -6.32 13.60
N TYR A 127 -4.89 -5.32 12.72
CA TYR A 127 -5.92 -4.27 12.75
C TYR A 127 -6.97 -4.39 11.63
N GLY A 128 -6.80 -5.33 10.69
CA GLY A 128 -7.80 -5.58 9.66
C GLY A 128 -9.07 -6.24 10.20
N SER A 129 -10.22 -5.78 9.72
CA SER A 129 -11.54 -6.39 9.92
C SER A 129 -12.20 -6.70 8.57
N THR A 130 -13.19 -7.60 8.54
CA THR A 130 -13.92 -7.92 7.31
C THR A 130 -15.18 -7.06 7.18
N VAL A 131 -15.40 -6.51 5.98
CA VAL A 131 -16.63 -5.77 5.67
C VAL A 131 -17.81 -6.75 5.69
N GLY A 132 -18.75 -6.58 6.62
CA GLY A 132 -20.02 -7.35 6.68
C GLY A 132 -20.29 -8.16 7.94
N THR A 133 -19.32 -8.36 8.85
CA THR A 133 -19.58 -8.99 10.15
C THR A 133 -19.93 -7.93 11.20
N GLY A 134 -21.21 -7.53 11.21
CA GLY A 134 -21.81 -6.89 12.37
C GLY A 134 -21.87 -7.91 13.50
N GLY A 135 -20.95 -7.81 14.46
CA GLY A 135 -20.90 -8.68 15.63
C GLY A 135 -19.57 -9.42 15.77
N SER A 136 -19.10 -9.48 17.01
CA SER A 136 -17.84 -10.06 17.50
C SER A 136 -17.67 -11.56 17.23
N GLN A 137 -17.82 -12.03 15.99
CA GLN A 137 -17.37 -13.37 15.63
C GLN A 137 -15.83 -13.36 15.54
N LYS A 138 -15.19 -14.20 16.37
CA LYS A 138 -13.78 -14.56 16.27
C LYS A 138 -13.55 -15.19 14.90
N ILE A 139 -13.21 -14.38 13.90
CA ILE A 139 -12.70 -14.88 12.63
C ILE A 139 -11.38 -15.57 12.94
N SER A 140 -11.26 -16.84 12.55
CA SER A 140 -9.98 -17.54 12.55
C SER A 140 -9.04 -16.80 11.59
N LYS A 141 -8.14 -15.99 12.14
CA LYS A 141 -7.14 -15.22 11.40
C LYS A 141 -6.05 -16.16 10.91
N GLY A 142 -6.36 -16.92 9.85
CA GLY A 142 -5.41 -17.81 9.18
C GLY A 142 -4.78 -17.16 7.94
N PHE A 143 -3.82 -17.87 7.34
CA PHE A 143 -3.21 -17.49 6.05
C PHE A 143 -4.26 -17.24 4.96
N THR A 144 -5.31 -18.07 4.90
CA THR A 144 -6.43 -17.93 3.95
C THR A 144 -7.24 -16.65 4.15
N TRP A 145 -7.26 -16.08 5.35
CA TRP A 145 -7.93 -14.81 5.62
C TRP A 145 -7.15 -13.63 5.03
N LEU A 146 -5.81 -13.64 5.11
CA LEU A 146 -4.96 -12.62 4.49
C LEU A 146 -5.18 -12.57 2.97
N LEU A 147 -5.52 -13.68 2.33
CA LEU A 147 -5.76 -13.74 0.89
C LEU A 147 -7.15 -13.23 0.46
N LYS A 148 -8.10 -13.03 1.39
CA LYS A 148 -9.46 -12.57 1.04
C LYS A 148 -9.50 -11.06 0.77
N GLY A 149 -10.27 -10.63 -0.23
CA GLY A 149 -10.36 -9.22 -0.67
C GLY A 149 -11.15 -8.29 0.26
N ASN A 150 -11.92 -8.81 1.23
CA ASN A 150 -12.88 -8.01 1.98
C ASN A 150 -12.31 -7.41 3.28
N LYS A 151 -11.00 -7.13 3.32
CA LYS A 151 -10.32 -6.62 4.52
C LYS A 151 -10.32 -5.10 4.51
N VAL A 152 -10.54 -4.49 5.67
CA VAL A 152 -10.44 -3.04 5.86
C VAL A 152 -9.66 -2.70 7.13
N VAL A 153 -8.85 -1.63 7.07
CA VAL A 153 -8.11 -1.09 8.21
C VAL A 153 -8.52 0.37 8.41
N ALA A 154 -9.16 0.66 9.54
CA ALA A 154 -9.77 1.98 9.77
C ALA A 154 -8.82 3.01 10.39
N GLY A 155 -9.07 4.28 10.06
CA GLY A 155 -8.45 5.48 10.60
C GLY A 155 -6.99 5.68 10.22
N ARG A 156 -6.29 6.45 11.06
CA ARG A 156 -4.88 6.80 10.87
C ARG A 156 -3.96 5.59 10.74
N ILE A 157 -4.28 4.47 11.40
CA ILE A 157 -3.51 3.24 11.31
C ILE A 157 -3.52 2.70 9.87
N GLY A 158 -4.69 2.62 9.25
CA GLY A 158 -4.80 2.22 7.84
C GLY A 158 -4.11 3.22 6.91
N ALA A 159 -4.22 4.52 7.21
CA ALA A 159 -3.65 5.57 6.36
C ALA A 159 -2.12 5.52 6.37
N THR A 160 -1.53 5.29 7.55
CA THR A 160 -0.09 5.06 7.69
C THR A 160 0.34 3.80 6.94
N ALA A 161 -0.41 2.70 7.08
CA ALA A 161 -0.08 1.46 6.37
C ALA A 161 -0.12 1.64 4.85
N LEU A 162 -1.18 2.28 4.33
CA LEU A 162 -1.30 2.65 2.92
C LEU A 162 -0.08 3.46 2.44
N LEU A 163 0.30 4.50 3.19
CA LEU A 163 1.43 5.35 2.84
C LEU A 163 2.77 4.59 2.85
N VAL A 164 2.97 3.71 3.84
CA VAL A 164 4.18 2.87 3.93
C VAL A 164 4.27 1.91 2.73
N ALA A 165 3.18 1.21 2.40
CA ALA A 165 3.15 0.29 1.26
C ALA A 165 3.36 1.02 -0.07
N TYR A 166 2.76 2.21 -0.23
CA TYR A 166 2.96 3.06 -1.41
C TYR A 166 4.43 3.47 -1.54
N THR A 167 5.03 3.98 -0.46
CA THR A 167 6.43 4.44 -0.46
C THR A 167 7.40 3.29 -0.72
N ALA A 168 7.17 2.13 -0.10
CA ALA A 168 7.96 0.93 -0.35
C ALA A 168 7.84 0.49 -1.82
N SER A 169 6.65 0.55 -2.42
CA SER A 169 6.43 0.22 -3.85
C SER A 169 7.18 1.18 -4.78
N VAL A 170 7.17 2.49 -4.49
CA VAL A 170 7.97 3.48 -5.23
C VAL A 170 9.47 3.18 -5.13
N MET A 171 9.96 2.80 -3.95
CA MET A 171 11.35 2.42 -3.74
C MET A 171 11.70 1.16 -4.56
N THR A 172 10.84 0.13 -4.54
CA THR A 172 11.02 -1.08 -5.34
C THR A 172 11.11 -0.76 -6.82
N LEU A 173 10.17 0.05 -7.34
CA LEU A 173 10.17 0.40 -8.75
C LEU A 173 11.42 1.20 -9.13
N SER A 174 11.77 2.19 -8.32
CA SER A 174 12.90 3.09 -8.60
C SER A 174 14.23 2.35 -8.64
N LYS A 175 14.49 1.46 -7.68
CA LYS A 175 15.73 0.65 -7.67
C LYS A 175 15.74 -0.33 -8.84
N THR A 176 14.61 -0.95 -9.19
CA THR A 176 14.57 -1.89 -10.32
C THR A 176 14.79 -1.16 -11.65
N ILE A 177 14.20 0.03 -11.85
CA ILE A 177 14.50 0.87 -13.02
C ILE A 177 16.00 1.21 -13.06
N LEU A 178 16.58 1.62 -11.92
CA LEU A 178 18.01 1.90 -11.84
C LEU A 178 18.85 0.67 -12.20
N TYR A 179 18.41 -0.53 -11.84
CA TYR A 179 19.10 -1.77 -12.20
C TYR A 179 19.12 -2.00 -13.72
N TRP A 180 17.98 -1.86 -14.38
CA TRP A 180 17.88 -1.97 -15.84
C TRP A 180 18.70 -0.88 -16.57
N LEU A 181 18.68 0.34 -16.05
CA LEU A 181 19.47 1.44 -16.60
C LEU A 181 20.97 1.22 -16.41
N ASN A 182 21.39 0.65 -15.27
CA ASN A 182 22.79 0.28 -15.03
C ASN A 182 23.29 -0.69 -16.11
N GLU A 183 22.51 -1.73 -16.44
CA GLU A 183 22.86 -2.64 -17.53
C GLU A 183 22.88 -1.96 -18.90
N THR A 184 21.92 -1.07 -19.17
CA THR A 184 21.90 -0.34 -20.45
C THR A 184 23.13 0.56 -20.60
N PHE A 185 23.52 1.26 -19.53
CA PHE A 185 24.65 2.19 -19.55
C PHE A 185 26.01 1.53 -19.40
N SER A 186 26.08 0.29 -18.91
CA SER A 186 27.30 -0.53 -18.91
C SER A 186 27.50 -1.31 -20.22
N GLY A 187 26.61 -1.15 -21.21
CA GLY A 187 26.68 -1.92 -22.46
C GLY A 187 26.34 -3.40 -22.28
N PHE A 188 25.47 -3.71 -21.32
CA PHE A 188 25.04 -5.04 -20.93
C PHE A 188 26.19 -5.94 -20.45
N GLU A 189 27.21 -5.36 -19.81
CA GLU A 189 28.41 -6.08 -19.37
C GLU A 189 28.09 -7.31 -18.50
N ASN A 190 27.05 -7.25 -17.65
CA ASN A 190 26.76 -8.34 -16.72
C ASN A 190 25.85 -9.44 -17.28
N ILE A 191 25.14 -9.17 -18.38
CA ILE A 191 24.09 -10.06 -18.90
C ILE A 191 24.17 -10.33 -20.40
N GLY A 192 24.98 -9.58 -21.14
CA GLY A 192 25.04 -9.62 -22.60
C GLY A 192 25.68 -10.89 -23.17
N HIS A 193 26.35 -11.68 -22.34
CA HIS A 193 26.93 -12.97 -22.72
C HIS A 193 25.93 -14.13 -22.77
N ASN A 194 24.69 -13.91 -22.35
CA ASN A 194 23.68 -14.97 -22.28
C ASN A 194 22.95 -15.20 -23.60
N GLU A 195 22.63 -16.46 -23.87
CA GLU A 195 21.67 -16.83 -24.91
C GLU A 195 20.29 -16.17 -24.66
N PRO A 196 19.54 -15.78 -25.70
CA PRO A 196 18.29 -15.02 -25.55
C PRO A 196 17.26 -15.67 -24.62
N LEU A 197 17.11 -17.00 -24.68
CA LEU A 197 16.15 -17.71 -23.82
C LEU A 197 16.59 -17.71 -22.35
N THR A 198 17.89 -17.90 -22.09
CA THR A 198 18.46 -17.86 -20.73
C THR A 198 18.29 -16.47 -20.15
N LEU A 199 18.66 -15.43 -20.92
CA LEU A 199 18.47 -14.04 -20.54
C LEU A 199 16.99 -13.75 -20.24
N PHE A 200 16.08 -14.22 -21.09
CA PHE A 200 14.66 -14.01 -20.90
C PHE A 200 14.15 -14.64 -19.59
N LEU A 201 14.42 -15.92 -19.38
CA LEU A 201 13.88 -16.68 -18.25
C LEU A 201 14.50 -16.29 -16.91
N TYR A 202 15.81 -16.04 -16.88
CA TYR A 202 16.54 -15.84 -15.63
C TYR A 202 16.75 -14.37 -15.28
N TRP A 203 16.68 -13.44 -16.24
CA TRP A 203 16.89 -12.02 -15.96
C TRP A 203 15.69 -11.16 -16.32
N ILE A 204 15.19 -11.18 -17.56
CA ILE A 204 14.11 -10.29 -18.02
C ILE A 204 12.80 -10.58 -17.29
N LEU A 205 12.35 -11.83 -17.27
CA LEU A 205 11.08 -12.23 -16.67
C LEU A 205 11.05 -11.93 -15.15
N PRO A 206 12.02 -12.37 -14.33
CA PRO A 206 11.99 -12.09 -12.91
C PRO A 206 12.13 -10.60 -12.61
N ASN A 207 13.10 -9.89 -13.20
CA ASN A 207 13.24 -8.46 -12.96
C ASN A 207 12.05 -7.65 -13.51
N GLY A 208 11.43 -8.10 -14.60
CA GLY A 208 10.22 -7.52 -15.18
C GLY A 208 9.01 -7.62 -14.25
N MET A 209 8.85 -8.71 -13.49
CA MET A 209 7.82 -8.79 -12.44
C MET A 209 8.02 -7.70 -11.37
N TRP A 210 9.27 -7.39 -11.03
CA TRP A 210 9.61 -6.30 -10.10
C TRP A 210 9.43 -4.90 -10.69
N LEU A 211 9.17 -4.76 -12.00
CA LEU A 211 8.66 -3.52 -12.59
C LEU A 211 7.12 -3.48 -12.54
N VAL A 212 6.48 -4.58 -12.95
CA VAL A 212 5.02 -4.66 -13.10
C VAL A 212 4.28 -4.57 -11.76
N PHE A 213 4.62 -5.41 -10.78
CA PHE A 213 3.86 -5.47 -9.53
C PHE A 213 4.00 -4.20 -8.67
N PRO A 214 5.19 -3.61 -8.49
CA PRO A 214 5.30 -2.32 -7.82
C PRO A 214 4.58 -1.20 -8.56
N SER A 215 4.63 -1.15 -9.89
CA SER A 215 3.85 -0.17 -10.67
C SER A 215 2.36 -0.32 -10.45
N TYR A 216 1.84 -1.55 -10.47
CA TYR A 216 0.45 -1.84 -10.14
C TYR A 216 0.10 -1.38 -8.72
N ASN A 217 0.95 -1.70 -7.72
CA ASN A 217 0.74 -1.30 -6.33
C ASN A 217 0.72 0.22 -6.17
N ILE A 218 1.64 0.95 -6.81
CA ILE A 218 1.66 2.41 -6.83
C ILE A 218 0.36 2.95 -7.40
N TYR A 219 -0.12 2.38 -8.52
CA TYR A 219 -1.37 2.80 -9.14
C TYR A 219 -2.57 2.62 -8.21
N ILE A 220 -2.78 1.42 -7.64
CA ILE A 220 -3.95 1.15 -6.79
C ILE A 220 -3.91 1.93 -5.46
N LEU A 221 -2.74 1.99 -4.81
CA LEU A 221 -2.57 2.67 -3.53
C LEU A 221 -2.61 4.19 -3.74
N GLY A 222 -2.00 4.69 -4.82
CA GLY A 222 -2.06 6.09 -5.22
C GLY A 222 -3.48 6.55 -5.55
N ALA A 223 -4.24 5.75 -6.29
CA ALA A 223 -5.65 6.04 -6.56
C ALA A 223 -6.47 6.12 -5.26
N GLU A 224 -6.21 5.24 -4.30
CA GLU A 224 -6.86 5.31 -2.99
C GLU A 224 -6.48 6.59 -2.23
N ILE A 225 -5.21 6.99 -2.24
CA ILE A 225 -4.75 8.25 -1.65
C ILE A 225 -5.46 9.44 -2.32
N LEU A 226 -5.52 9.50 -3.65
CA LEU A 226 -6.15 10.58 -4.40
C LEU A 226 -7.65 10.69 -4.11
N ASN A 227 -8.39 9.58 -4.19
CA ASN A 227 -9.81 9.53 -3.86
C ASN A 227 -10.08 10.05 -2.43
N SER A 228 -9.16 9.77 -1.51
CA SER A 228 -9.27 10.22 -0.12
C SER A 228 -9.06 11.72 0.04
N LEU A 229 -8.18 12.32 -0.77
CA LEU A 229 -7.94 13.76 -0.79
C LEU A 229 -9.09 14.51 -1.47
N GLU A 230 -9.68 13.96 -2.52
CA GLU A 230 -10.84 14.53 -3.21
C GLU A 230 -12.10 14.55 -2.34
N LEU A 231 -12.31 13.49 -1.54
CA LEU A 231 -13.44 13.39 -0.62
C LEU A 231 -13.23 14.19 0.69
N ALA A 232 -12.03 14.69 0.94
CA ALA A 232 -11.75 15.45 2.15
C ALA A 232 -12.41 16.84 2.08
N THR A 233 -13.26 17.16 3.06
CA THR A 233 -13.83 18.51 3.17
C THR A 233 -12.70 19.54 3.31
N PRO A 234 -12.66 20.60 2.47
CA PRO A 234 -11.67 21.66 2.63
C PRO A 234 -11.74 22.25 4.04
N ARG A 235 -10.58 22.39 4.70
CA ARG A 235 -10.51 23.13 5.97
C ARG A 235 -11.07 24.53 5.73
N GLN A 236 -12.16 24.90 6.41
CA GLN A 236 -12.55 26.30 6.50
C GLN A 236 -11.38 27.06 7.10
N LYS A 237 -10.77 27.97 6.33
CA LYS A 237 -9.85 28.97 6.87
C LYS A 237 -10.67 29.76 7.89
N VAL A 238 -10.40 29.57 9.18
CA VAL A 238 -10.97 30.43 10.23
C VAL A 238 -10.57 31.85 9.87
N GLY A 239 -11.55 32.65 9.45
CA GLY A 239 -11.33 34.04 9.09
C GLY A 239 -10.69 34.75 10.27
N ARG A 240 -9.56 35.43 10.03
CA ARG A 240 -8.93 36.31 11.00
C ARG A 240 -10.03 37.26 11.55
N PRO A 241 -10.26 37.33 12.88
CA PRO A 241 -11.26 38.24 13.41
C PRO A 241 -10.89 39.66 12.95
N LYS A 242 -11.86 40.35 12.33
CA LYS A 242 -11.71 41.77 12.03
C LYS A 242 -11.63 42.49 13.38
N SER A 243 -10.49 43.10 13.67
CA SER A 243 -10.39 44.06 14.77
C SER A 243 -11.32 45.21 14.43
N THR A 244 -12.41 45.36 15.17
CA THR A 244 -13.16 46.61 15.29
C THR A 244 -12.40 47.57 16.19
#